data_AF-A0A957YQG1-F1
#
_entry.id   AF-A0A957YQG1-F1
#
_cell.length_a   1.000
_cell.length_b   1.000
_cell.length_c   1.000
_cell.angle_alpha   90.00
_cell.angle_beta   90.00
_cell.angle_gamma   90.00
#
_symmetry.space_group_name_H-M   'P 1'
#
loop_
_entity.id
_entity.type
_entity.pdbx_description
1 polymer ?
#
loop_
_entity_poly.entity_id
_entity_poly.type
_entity_poly.pdbx_seq_one_letter_code
_entity_poly.pdbx_strand_id
1 'polypeptide(L)'
;HEVERIKEVRRDAKILIALGTCATSGGVQALRNFADHKVYASKVYEHPEFLHYLPTSTPIAEHVAVDLELWGCPVNKRQVLEIITALLNNRRPNLPQYSVCLECKRSGTVCVLVDKGIPCMGPATQAGCGAICPSNGRGCYGCFGPAKSTNVDSLVHILRNAERMPGETERLFRGISGNAPAFQMAAESFISKEKK
;
A
#
# COMPACT_ATOMS: atom_id res chain seq x y z
N HIS A 1 3.94 4.61 -23.02
CA HIS A 1 3.87 6.07 -22.82
C HIS A 1 4.32 6.46 -21.42
N GLU A 2 3.67 5.98 -20.35
CA GLU A 2 4.00 6.42 -18.97
C GLU A 2 5.46 6.15 -18.51
N VAL A 3 6.07 5.03 -18.93
CA VAL A 3 7.46 4.70 -18.57
C VAL A 3 8.46 5.72 -19.16
N GLU A 4 8.24 6.18 -20.38
CA GLU A 4 9.13 7.18 -21.01
C GLU A 4 8.90 8.56 -20.38
N ARG A 5 7.64 8.90 -20.10
CA ARG A 5 7.27 10.14 -19.41
C ARG A 5 7.95 10.26 -18.04
N ILE A 6 8.01 9.19 -17.24
CA ILE A 6 8.64 9.26 -15.92
C ILE A 6 10.17 9.38 -16.00
N LYS A 7 10.80 8.82 -17.04
CA LYS A 7 12.23 9.03 -17.32
C LYS A 7 12.52 10.48 -17.71
N GLU A 8 11.65 11.10 -18.52
CA GLU A 8 11.72 12.54 -18.82
C GLU A 8 11.63 13.37 -17.55
N VAL A 9 10.59 13.15 -16.72
CA VAL A 9 10.42 13.87 -15.46
C VAL A 9 11.62 13.70 -14.53
N ARG A 10 12.21 12.50 -14.42
CA ARG A 10 13.40 12.27 -13.60
C ARG A 10 14.61 13.06 -14.11
N ARG A 11 14.82 13.17 -15.42
CA ARG A 11 15.94 13.94 -15.99
C ARG A 11 15.85 15.42 -15.66
N ASP A 12 14.64 15.97 -15.64
CA ASP A 12 14.41 17.39 -15.42
C ASP A 12 14.23 17.76 -13.93
N ALA A 13 13.88 16.79 -13.08
CA ALA A 13 13.64 17.01 -11.66
C ALA A 13 14.92 16.90 -10.82
N LYS A 14 15.18 17.91 -9.99
CA LYS A 14 16.20 17.83 -8.93
C LYS A 14 15.79 16.86 -7.81
N ILE A 15 14.53 16.89 -7.42
CA ILE A 15 13.94 16.01 -6.39
C ILE A 15 12.69 15.37 -6.99
N LEU A 16 12.65 14.05 -7.07
CA LEU A 16 11.50 13.26 -7.50
C LEU A 16 10.87 12.55 -6.30
N ILE A 17 9.58 12.79 -6.09
CA ILE A 17 8.81 12.20 -4.98
C ILE A 17 7.74 11.29 -5.58
N ALA A 18 7.73 10.02 -5.19
CA ALA A 18 6.63 9.12 -5.52
C ALA A 18 5.43 9.46 -4.63
N LEU A 19 4.41 10.08 -5.22
CA LEU A 19 3.26 10.60 -4.50
C LEU A 19 2.10 9.60 -4.47
N GLY A 20 1.89 8.99 -3.31
CA GLY A 20 0.78 8.09 -3.03
C GLY A 20 1.05 6.65 -3.40
N THR A 21 0.16 5.77 -2.93
CA THR A 21 0.33 4.32 -3.01
C THR A 21 0.35 3.79 -4.44
N CYS A 22 -0.31 4.46 -5.39
CA CYS A 22 -0.17 4.14 -6.80
C CYS A 22 1.26 4.31 -7.31
N ALA A 23 1.96 5.36 -6.87
CA ALA A 23 3.33 5.64 -7.30
C ALA A 23 4.36 4.77 -6.55
N THR A 24 4.10 4.40 -5.30
CA THR A 24 5.04 3.66 -4.43
C THR A 24 4.87 2.15 -4.48
N SER A 25 3.69 1.65 -4.85
CA SER A 25 3.41 0.21 -4.93
C SER A 25 2.49 -0.18 -6.09
N GLY A 26 2.26 0.68 -7.08
CA GLY A 26 1.30 0.41 -8.16
C GLY A 26 -0.18 0.50 -7.74
N GLY A 27 -0.46 0.57 -6.43
CA GLY A 27 -1.80 0.79 -5.88
C GLY A 27 -2.79 -0.31 -6.22
N VAL A 28 -4.08 0.06 -6.29
CA VAL A 28 -5.16 -0.86 -6.70
C VAL A 28 -4.91 -1.46 -8.08
N GLN A 29 -4.24 -0.75 -8.98
CA GLN A 29 -3.95 -1.24 -10.33
C GLN A 29 -2.96 -2.42 -10.32
N ALA A 30 -2.14 -2.56 -9.27
CA ALA A 30 -1.24 -3.69 -9.10
C ALA A 30 -1.96 -5.02 -8.81
N LEU A 31 -3.27 -5.00 -8.50
CA LEU A 31 -4.08 -6.22 -8.43
C LEU A 31 -4.01 -7.05 -9.72
N ARG A 32 -3.82 -6.40 -10.87
CA ARG A 32 -3.64 -7.09 -12.16
C ARG A 32 -2.37 -7.94 -12.23
N ASN A 33 -1.36 -7.65 -11.41
CA ASN A 33 -0.10 -8.41 -11.38
C ASN A 33 -0.33 -9.84 -10.86
N PHE A 34 -1.42 -10.06 -10.13
CA PHE A 34 -1.77 -11.34 -9.51
C PHE A 34 -2.87 -12.09 -10.27
N ALA A 35 -3.20 -11.65 -11.49
CA ALA A 35 -4.31 -12.19 -12.27
C ALA A 35 -4.05 -12.09 -13.78
N ASP A 36 -4.86 -12.77 -14.58
CA ASP A 36 -4.81 -12.65 -16.04
C ASP A 36 -5.61 -11.43 -16.51
N HIS A 37 -4.89 -10.35 -16.81
CA HIS A 37 -5.47 -9.09 -17.29
C HIS A 37 -6.25 -9.25 -18.61
N LYS A 38 -5.91 -10.23 -19.46
CA LYS A 38 -6.60 -10.44 -20.73
C LYS A 38 -8.02 -10.96 -20.50
N VAL A 39 -8.21 -11.82 -19.49
CA VAL A 39 -9.53 -12.32 -19.08
C VAL A 39 -10.40 -11.19 -18.56
N TYR A 40 -9.85 -10.21 -17.85
CA TYR A 40 -10.61 -9.05 -17.41
C TYR A 40 -10.93 -8.11 -18.56
N ALA A 41 -9.97 -7.86 -19.45
CA ALA A 41 -10.18 -7.03 -20.63
C ALA A 41 -11.33 -7.55 -21.50
N SER A 42 -11.37 -8.84 -21.80
CA SER A 42 -12.42 -9.45 -22.63
C SER A 42 -13.80 -9.51 -21.98
N LYS A 43 -13.89 -9.41 -20.64
CA LYS A 43 -15.16 -9.35 -19.92
C LYS A 43 -15.75 -7.95 -19.83
N VAL A 44 -14.89 -6.93 -19.82
CA VAL A 44 -15.31 -5.53 -19.65
C VAL A 44 -15.49 -4.83 -20.98
N TYR A 45 -14.65 -5.15 -21.97
CA TYR A 45 -14.63 -4.50 -23.27
C TYR A 45 -15.01 -5.50 -24.37
N GLU A 46 -15.87 -5.07 -25.28
CA GLU A 46 -16.26 -5.83 -26.46
C GLU A 46 -15.08 -6.04 -27.42
N HIS A 47 -14.20 -5.03 -27.55
CA HIS A 47 -13.00 -5.03 -28.39
C HIS A 47 -11.71 -4.85 -27.55
N PRO A 48 -11.23 -5.88 -26.83
CA PRO A 48 -10.04 -5.79 -25.99
C PRO A 48 -8.74 -5.54 -26.78
N GLU A 49 -8.72 -5.80 -28.09
CA GLU A 49 -7.60 -5.60 -29.00
C GLU A 49 -7.16 -4.13 -29.14
N PHE A 50 -8.06 -3.17 -28.87
CA PHE A 50 -7.76 -1.74 -28.91
C PHE A 50 -7.11 -1.20 -27.63
N LEU A 51 -7.00 -2.03 -26.60
CA LEU A 51 -6.45 -1.61 -25.33
C LEU A 51 -4.92 -1.63 -25.37
N HIS A 52 -4.31 -0.47 -25.13
CA HIS A 52 -2.86 -0.33 -24.99
C HIS A 52 -2.50 -0.04 -23.53
N TYR A 53 -2.03 -1.05 -22.80
CA TYR A 53 -1.59 -0.92 -21.42
C TYR A 53 -0.39 -1.82 -21.11
N LEU A 54 0.32 -1.48 -20.03
CA LEU A 54 1.43 -2.30 -19.53
C LEU A 54 0.89 -3.57 -18.86
N PRO A 55 1.55 -4.73 -19.05
CA PRO A 55 1.09 -6.01 -18.49
C PRO A 55 1.06 -6.00 -16.96
N THR A 56 1.95 -5.24 -16.33
CA THR A 56 2.08 -5.10 -14.88
C THR A 56 2.01 -3.63 -14.45
N SER A 57 1.55 -3.38 -13.23
CA SER A 57 1.57 -2.06 -12.59
C SER A 57 2.60 -2.11 -11.47
N THR A 58 3.71 -1.40 -11.62
CA THR A 58 4.83 -1.46 -10.68
C THR A 58 5.19 -0.07 -10.13
N PRO A 59 5.88 0.03 -8.98
CA PRO A 59 6.32 1.29 -8.41
C PRO A 59 7.15 2.13 -9.38
N ILE A 60 7.10 3.46 -9.24
CA ILE A 60 7.98 4.37 -9.99
C ILE A 60 9.47 4.06 -9.74
N ALA A 61 9.80 3.64 -8.52
CA ALA A 61 11.16 3.28 -8.10
C ALA A 61 11.78 2.12 -8.92
N GLU A 62 10.97 1.30 -9.60
CA GLU A 62 11.49 0.27 -10.51
C GLU A 62 11.96 0.84 -11.86
N HIS A 63 11.48 2.02 -12.24
CA HIS A 63 11.76 2.63 -13.55
C HIS A 63 12.80 3.75 -13.48
N VAL A 64 12.83 4.48 -12.35
CA VAL A 64 13.73 5.61 -12.12
C VAL A 64 14.07 5.76 -10.63
N ALA A 65 15.20 6.42 -10.32
CA ALA A 65 15.55 6.74 -8.94
C ALA A 65 14.58 7.77 -8.32
N VAL A 66 13.98 7.42 -7.18
CA VAL A 66 13.06 8.26 -6.41
C VAL A 66 13.77 8.72 -5.13
N ASP A 67 13.68 10.02 -4.82
CA ASP A 67 14.35 10.62 -3.66
C ASP A 67 13.54 10.46 -2.36
N LEU A 68 12.21 10.41 -2.48
CA LEU A 68 11.29 10.23 -1.35
C LEU A 68 10.01 9.54 -1.80
N GLU A 69 9.48 8.67 -0.94
CA GLU A 69 8.17 8.06 -1.13
C GLU A 69 7.17 8.64 -0.12
N LEU A 70 6.03 9.13 -0.62
CA LEU A 70 4.94 9.59 0.23
C LEU A 70 3.76 8.63 0.12
N TRP A 71 3.62 7.74 1.09
CA TRP A 71 2.56 6.75 1.12
C TRP A 71 1.19 7.35 1.49
N GLY A 72 0.13 6.81 0.88
CA GLY A 72 -1.26 7.17 1.14
C GLY A 72 -2.17 7.00 -0.08
N CYS A 73 -3.42 6.57 0.16
CA CYS A 73 -4.43 6.37 -0.88
C CYS A 73 -5.77 7.04 -0.50
N PRO A 74 -5.89 8.38 -0.63
CA PRO A 74 -4.85 9.31 -1.07
C PRO A 74 -3.91 9.73 0.07
N VAL A 75 -2.81 10.38 -0.30
CA VAL A 75 -2.00 11.16 0.65
C VAL A 75 -2.85 12.29 1.23
N ASN A 76 -2.56 12.72 2.46
CA ASN A 76 -3.34 13.78 3.10
C ASN A 76 -2.64 15.15 3.08
N LYS A 77 -3.43 16.20 3.33
CA LYS A 77 -2.97 17.59 3.37
C LYS A 77 -1.78 17.81 4.32
N ARG A 78 -1.78 17.15 5.49
CA ARG A 78 -0.71 17.34 6.50
C ARG A 78 0.61 16.78 5.99
N GLN A 79 0.61 15.59 5.37
CA GLN A 79 1.80 14.98 4.77
C GLN A 79 2.38 15.86 3.66
N VAL A 80 1.53 16.38 2.77
CA VAL A 80 1.96 17.23 1.65
C VAL A 80 2.53 18.55 2.15
N LEU A 81 1.85 19.22 3.08
CA LEU A 81 2.34 20.47 3.69
C LEU A 81 3.67 20.25 4.43
N GLU A 82 3.81 19.15 5.14
CA GLU A 82 5.04 18.77 5.84
C GLU A 82 6.21 18.63 4.85
N ILE A 83 6.01 17.91 3.74
CA ILE A 83 7.05 17.76 2.72
C ILE A 83 7.41 19.09 2.08
N ILE A 84 6.42 19.86 1.62
CA ILE A 84 6.68 21.14 0.95
C ILE A 84 7.45 22.08 1.88
N THR A 85 6.97 22.22 3.12
CA THR A 85 7.60 23.08 4.13
C THR A 85 9.01 22.58 4.46
N ALA A 86 9.21 21.27 4.58
CA ALA A 86 10.52 20.70 4.86
C ALA A 86 11.53 21.01 3.75
N LEU A 87 11.14 20.78 2.49
CA LEU A 87 12.00 20.99 1.34
C LEU A 87 12.34 22.47 1.11
N LEU A 88 11.36 23.38 1.28
CA LEU A 88 11.61 24.83 1.21
C LEU A 88 12.60 25.32 2.28
N ASN A 89 12.64 24.65 3.43
CA ASN A 89 13.55 24.98 4.53
C ASN A 89 14.83 24.12 4.55
N ASN A 90 15.13 23.39 3.48
CA ASN A 90 16.30 22.49 3.39
C ASN A 90 16.41 21.48 4.54
N ARG A 91 15.28 21.05 5.11
CA ARG A 91 15.24 20.01 6.15
C ARG A 91 14.64 18.72 5.61
N ARG A 92 14.92 17.62 6.30
CA ARG A 92 14.25 16.35 6.03
C ARG A 92 12.79 16.40 6.50
N PRO A 93 11.82 15.91 5.72
CA PRO A 93 10.44 15.76 6.16
C PRO A 93 10.33 14.81 7.36
N ASN A 94 9.53 15.18 8.34
CA ASN A 94 9.26 14.39 9.53
C ASN A 94 7.92 13.65 9.35
N LEU A 95 7.98 12.50 8.68
CA LEU A 95 6.83 11.63 8.49
C LEU A 95 6.82 10.51 9.55
N PRO A 96 5.64 10.08 10.03
CA PRO A 96 5.55 8.97 10.97
C PRO A 96 6.20 7.69 10.42
N GLN A 97 7.12 7.09 11.17
CA GLN A 97 7.77 5.81 10.81
C GLN A 97 7.24 4.61 11.61
N TYR A 98 6.27 4.85 12.49
CA TYR A 98 5.62 3.84 13.32
C TYR A 98 4.30 3.39 12.70
N SER A 99 3.70 2.32 13.25
CA SER A 99 2.46 1.76 12.72
C SER A 99 1.21 2.52 13.17
N VAL A 100 0.12 2.36 12.42
CA VAL A 100 -1.20 2.97 12.74
C VAL A 100 -1.66 2.64 14.16
N CYS A 101 -1.23 1.52 14.74
CA CYS A 101 -1.56 1.14 16.12
C CYS A 101 -1.22 2.23 17.13
N LEU A 102 -0.11 2.96 16.96
CA LEU A 102 0.26 4.03 17.89
C LEU A 102 -0.72 5.20 17.82
N GLU A 103 -1.23 5.54 16.62
CA GLU A 103 -2.28 6.54 16.47
C GLU A 103 -3.60 6.06 17.09
N CYS A 104 -4.01 4.82 16.82
CA CYS A 104 -5.22 4.24 17.45
C CYS A 104 -5.17 4.35 18.98
N LYS A 105 -4.04 3.98 19.59
CA LYS A 105 -3.88 4.00 21.05
C LYS A 105 -3.85 5.42 21.61
N ARG A 106 -3.15 6.35 20.93
CA ARG A 106 -3.15 7.77 21.32
C ARG A 106 -4.53 8.41 21.23
N SER A 107 -5.34 7.99 20.28
CA SER A 107 -6.71 8.47 20.08
C SER A 107 -7.76 7.70 20.91
N GLY A 108 -7.36 6.79 21.81
CA GLY A 108 -8.30 6.01 22.62
C GLY A 108 -9.21 5.08 21.82
N THR A 109 -8.84 4.75 20.58
CA THR A 109 -9.64 3.88 19.72
C THR A 109 -9.57 2.44 20.22
N VAL A 110 -10.74 1.84 20.47
CA VAL A 110 -10.87 0.42 20.84
C VAL A 110 -10.33 -0.45 19.71
N CYS A 111 -9.50 -1.44 20.05
CA CYS A 111 -8.82 -2.26 19.06
C CYS A 111 -9.79 -3.23 18.39
N VAL A 112 -10.20 -2.93 17.15
CA VAL A 112 -11.17 -3.76 16.40
C VAL A 112 -10.73 -5.21 16.18
N LEU A 113 -9.41 -5.45 16.09
CA LEU A 113 -8.87 -6.80 15.91
C LEU A 113 -9.01 -7.65 17.18
N VAL A 114 -8.74 -7.07 18.34
CA VAL A 114 -8.76 -7.79 19.62
C VAL A 114 -10.17 -7.84 20.20
N ASP A 115 -10.88 -6.72 20.17
CA ASP A 115 -12.21 -6.56 20.79
C ASP A 115 -13.32 -7.22 19.95
N LYS A 116 -13.22 -7.12 18.62
CA LYS A 116 -14.29 -7.53 17.70
C LYS A 116 -13.90 -8.66 16.74
N GLY A 117 -12.66 -9.16 16.83
CA GLY A 117 -12.14 -10.15 15.90
C GLY A 117 -12.12 -9.68 14.44
N ILE A 118 -12.06 -8.36 14.18
CA ILE A 118 -12.08 -7.82 12.81
C ILE A 118 -10.63 -7.77 12.27
N PRO A 119 -10.30 -8.50 11.19
CA PRO A 119 -8.98 -8.44 10.56
C PRO A 119 -8.55 -7.00 10.25
N CYS A 120 -7.33 -6.65 10.65
CA CYS A 120 -6.85 -5.27 10.59
C CYS A 120 -5.36 -5.22 10.22
N MET A 121 -5.03 -4.53 9.13
CA MET A 121 -3.64 -4.34 8.69
C MET A 121 -2.87 -3.29 9.50
N GLY A 122 -3.51 -2.64 10.47
CA GLY A 122 -2.97 -1.52 11.24
C GLY A 122 -1.58 -1.78 11.84
N PRO A 123 -1.32 -2.98 12.41
CA PRO A 123 0.00 -3.32 12.93
C PRO A 123 1.13 -3.29 11.89
N ALA A 124 0.83 -3.60 10.63
CA ALA A 124 1.80 -3.58 9.54
C ALA A 124 1.76 -2.31 8.68
N THR A 125 0.85 -1.37 8.96
CA THR A 125 0.65 -0.18 8.11
C THR A 125 1.32 1.04 8.72
N GLN A 126 2.01 1.86 7.90
CA GLN A 126 2.56 3.13 8.34
C GLN A 126 1.47 4.11 8.83
N ALA A 127 1.74 4.81 9.93
CA ALA A 127 0.90 5.86 10.47
C ALA A 127 0.86 7.12 9.59
N GLY A 128 -0.02 8.06 9.93
CA GLY A 128 -0.18 9.35 9.25
C GLY A 128 -1.58 9.58 8.72
N CYS A 129 -2.42 8.55 8.63
CA CYS A 129 -3.82 8.65 8.20
C CYS A 129 -4.77 9.05 9.33
N GLY A 130 -4.28 9.13 10.58
CA GLY A 130 -5.09 9.44 11.75
C GLY A 130 -5.96 8.28 12.20
N ALA A 131 -5.57 7.03 11.89
CA ALA A 131 -6.30 5.82 12.24
C ALA A 131 -7.80 5.83 11.83
N ILE A 132 -8.14 6.48 10.72
CA ILE A 132 -9.54 6.74 10.35
C ILE A 132 -10.40 5.48 10.25
N CYS A 133 -9.89 4.36 9.72
CA CYS A 133 -10.69 3.14 9.58
C CYS A 133 -10.99 2.49 10.95
N PRO A 134 -9.99 2.21 11.81
CA PRO A 134 -10.24 1.68 13.15
C PRO A 134 -11.14 2.57 14.01
N SER A 135 -10.99 3.90 13.93
CA SER A 135 -11.84 4.83 14.69
C SER A 135 -13.31 4.80 14.25
N ASN A 136 -13.59 4.29 13.05
CA ASN A 136 -14.95 4.05 12.54
C ASN A 136 -15.35 2.56 12.62
N GLY A 137 -14.69 1.76 13.46
CA GLY A 137 -15.06 0.37 13.71
C GLY A 137 -14.68 -0.62 12.61
N ARG A 138 -13.77 -0.24 11.70
CA ARG A 138 -13.30 -1.10 10.60
C ARG A 138 -11.82 -1.43 10.72
N GLY A 139 -11.43 -2.62 10.27
CA GLY A 139 -10.02 -2.96 10.06
C GLY A 139 -9.31 -1.99 9.11
N CYS A 140 -8.04 -1.68 9.40
CA CYS A 140 -7.19 -0.92 8.48
C CYS A 140 -6.95 -1.71 7.19
N TYR A 141 -6.93 -1.02 6.05
CA TYR A 141 -6.72 -1.61 4.74
C TYR A 141 -5.26 -1.75 4.30
N GLY A 142 -4.30 -1.18 5.03
CA GLY A 142 -2.90 -1.18 4.59
C GLY A 142 -2.56 -0.14 3.54
N CYS A 143 -3.44 0.84 3.28
CA CYS A 143 -3.27 1.76 2.16
C CYS A 143 -2.13 2.78 2.32
N PHE A 144 -1.57 2.95 3.51
CA PHE A 144 -0.38 3.80 3.77
C PHE A 144 0.93 3.00 3.68
N GLY A 145 0.89 1.78 3.14
CA GLY A 145 2.08 0.95 2.93
C GLY A 145 2.65 0.34 4.21
N PRO A 146 3.69 -0.50 4.07
CA PRO A 146 4.33 -1.16 5.20
C PRO A 146 5.03 -0.15 6.12
N ALA A 147 4.84 -0.28 7.43
CA ALA A 147 5.64 0.48 8.40
C ALA A 147 7.06 -0.11 8.52
N LYS A 148 8.04 0.74 8.84
CA LYS A 148 9.47 0.38 8.84
C LYS A 148 9.84 -0.80 9.78
N SER A 149 9.20 -0.89 10.94
CA SER A 149 9.51 -1.90 11.97
C SER A 149 8.35 -2.87 12.15
N THR A 150 7.90 -3.52 11.07
CA THR A 150 6.72 -4.38 11.11
C THR A 150 7.10 -5.86 11.10
N ASN A 151 6.55 -6.61 12.05
CA ASN A 151 6.67 -8.08 12.09
C ASN A 151 5.48 -8.66 11.31
N VAL A 152 5.66 -8.73 9.99
CA VAL A 152 4.61 -9.17 9.08
C VAL A 152 4.24 -10.64 9.34
N ASP A 153 5.22 -11.50 9.58
CA ASP A 153 4.98 -12.94 9.85
C ASP A 153 4.07 -13.17 11.06
N SER A 154 4.31 -12.44 12.15
CA SER A 154 3.44 -12.53 13.34
C SER A 154 2.03 -12.02 13.05
N LEU A 155 1.90 -10.94 12.27
CA LEU A 155 0.61 -10.42 11.88
C LEU A 155 -0.15 -11.43 11.02
N VAL A 156 0.52 -12.10 10.08
CA VAL A 156 -0.04 -13.18 9.28
C VAL A 156 -0.70 -14.23 10.18
N HIS A 157 0.02 -14.73 11.19
CA HIS A 157 -0.53 -15.73 12.12
C HIS A 157 -1.77 -15.25 12.87
N ILE A 158 -1.77 -13.99 13.32
CA ILE A 158 -2.91 -13.39 14.03
C ILE A 158 -4.11 -13.25 13.09
N LEU A 159 -3.91 -12.75 11.87
CA LEU A 159 -4.98 -12.53 10.91
C LEU A 159 -5.61 -13.85 10.45
N ARG A 160 -4.82 -14.92 10.31
CA ARG A 160 -5.34 -16.26 9.99
C ARG A 160 -6.33 -16.78 11.02
N ASN A 161 -6.03 -16.57 12.30
CA ASN A 161 -6.94 -16.98 13.38
C ASN A 161 -8.19 -16.10 13.47
N ALA A 162 -8.16 -14.91 12.87
CA ALA A 162 -9.26 -13.95 12.84
C ALA A 162 -10.03 -13.94 11.51
N GLU A 163 -9.72 -14.83 10.56
CA GLU A 163 -10.39 -14.87 9.27
C GLU A 163 -11.89 -15.12 9.43
N ARG A 164 -12.67 -14.28 8.76
CA ARG A 164 -14.13 -14.39 8.69
C ARG A 164 -14.59 -15.09 7.42
N MET A 165 -13.72 -15.14 6.42
CA MET A 165 -13.92 -15.87 5.18
C MET A 165 -12.60 -16.50 4.71
N PRO A 166 -12.66 -17.63 3.99
CA PRO A 166 -11.46 -18.28 3.47
C PRO A 166 -10.62 -17.33 2.61
N GLY A 167 -9.33 -17.22 2.93
CA GLY A 167 -8.36 -16.41 2.19
C GLY A 167 -8.47 -14.90 2.42
N GLU A 168 -9.16 -14.46 3.48
CA GLU A 168 -9.25 -13.04 3.83
C GLU A 168 -7.86 -12.43 4.11
N THR A 169 -6.97 -13.17 4.78
CA THR A 169 -5.61 -12.68 5.08
C THR A 169 -4.83 -12.43 3.80
N GLU A 170 -4.85 -13.37 2.85
CA GLU A 170 -4.18 -13.21 1.55
C GLU A 170 -4.71 -11.97 0.82
N ARG A 171 -6.04 -11.77 0.80
CA ARG A 171 -6.68 -10.61 0.16
C ARG A 171 -6.29 -9.28 0.81
N LEU A 172 -6.12 -9.26 2.13
CA LEU A 172 -5.64 -8.07 2.85
C LEU A 172 -4.21 -7.70 2.43
N PHE A 173 -3.31 -8.70 2.36
CA PHE A 173 -1.93 -8.47 1.92
C PHE A 173 -1.83 -8.15 0.42
N ARG A 174 -2.70 -8.71 -0.42
CA ARG A 174 -2.77 -8.37 -1.85
C ARG A 174 -3.55 -7.08 -2.17
N GLY A 175 -4.07 -6.38 -1.16
CA GLY A 175 -4.95 -5.23 -1.35
C GLY A 175 -4.26 -4.00 -1.95
N ILE A 176 -4.61 -2.81 -1.44
CA ILE A 176 -4.23 -1.52 -2.04
C ILE A 176 -2.70 -1.35 -2.17
N SER A 177 -1.94 -1.85 -1.20
CA SER A 177 -0.47 -1.77 -1.19
C SER A 177 0.19 -3.11 -1.49
N GLY A 178 -0.53 -4.04 -2.16
CA GLY A 178 -0.12 -5.44 -2.20
C GLY A 178 1.14 -5.76 -3.00
N ASN A 179 1.57 -4.86 -3.88
CA ASN A 179 2.83 -4.97 -4.61
C ASN A 179 3.98 -4.22 -3.90
N ALA A 180 3.78 -3.79 -2.64
CA ALA A 180 4.90 -3.41 -1.78
C ALA A 180 5.65 -4.68 -1.37
N PRO A 181 7.00 -4.72 -1.42
CA PRO A 181 7.76 -5.95 -1.22
C PRO A 181 7.40 -6.74 0.04
N ALA A 182 7.25 -6.05 1.18
CA ALA A 182 6.91 -6.69 2.45
C ALA A 182 5.51 -7.37 2.44
N PHE A 183 4.54 -6.77 1.75
CA PHE A 183 3.19 -7.34 1.66
C PHE A 183 3.09 -8.42 0.58
N GLN A 184 3.80 -8.23 -0.53
CA GLN A 184 3.89 -9.21 -1.60
C GLN A 184 4.53 -10.51 -1.11
N MET A 185 5.70 -10.42 -0.46
CA MET A 185 6.39 -11.59 0.10
C MET A 185 5.51 -12.33 1.12
N ALA A 186 4.80 -11.58 1.96
CA ALA A 186 3.83 -12.17 2.88
C ALA A 186 2.76 -12.93 2.09
N ALA A 187 2.08 -12.28 1.14
CA ALA A 187 1.05 -12.86 0.27
C ALA A 187 1.52 -14.13 -0.48
N GLU A 188 2.75 -14.16 -0.96
CA GLU A 188 3.33 -15.29 -1.70
C GLU A 188 3.72 -16.45 -0.77
N SER A 189 4.18 -16.14 0.44
CA SER A 189 4.50 -17.17 1.44
C SER A 189 3.28 -18.04 1.79
N PHE A 190 2.05 -17.51 1.65
CA PHE A 190 0.80 -18.27 1.80
C PHE A 190 0.59 -19.32 0.71
N ILE A 191 0.80 -18.98 -0.56
CA ILE A 191 0.56 -19.89 -1.71
C ILE A 191 1.46 -21.12 -1.62
N SER A 192 2.71 -20.94 -1.19
CA SER A 192 3.69 -22.02 -1.09
C SER A 192 3.39 -23.03 0.02
N LYS A 193 2.66 -22.62 1.06
CA LYS A 193 2.35 -23.46 2.24
C LYS A 193 1.04 -24.22 2.12
N GLU A 194 0.09 -23.76 1.31
CA GLU A 194 -1.18 -24.47 1.05
C GLU A 194 -1.10 -25.51 -0.08
N LYS A 195 -0.02 -25.51 -0.87
CA LYS A 195 0.25 -26.51 -1.92
C LYS A 195 1.09 -27.71 -1.44
N LYS A 196 1.39 -27.81 -0.15
CA LYS A 196 2.05 -28.96 0.49
C LYS A 196 1.06 -29.65 1.43
#